data_AF-A0A968L9D4-F1
#
_entry.id   AF-A0A968L9D4-F1
#
_cell.length_a   1.000
_cell.length_b   1.000
_cell.length_c   1.000
_cell.angle_alpha   90.00
_cell.angle_beta   90.00
_cell.angle_gamma   90.00
#
_symmetry.space_group_name_H-M   'P 1'
#
loop_
_entity.id
_entity.type
_entity.pdbx_description
1 polymer ?
#
loop_
_entity_poly.entity_id
_entity_poly.type
_entity_poly.pdbx_seq_one_letter_code
_entity_poly.pdbx_strand_id
1 'polypeptide(L)'
;WASFGVEYVLESTGVYTDIDKAEAHTRAGAKRVVISAPSKDAPMFVMGVNHDKYRGEPIVSNASCTTNCLAPVAKVLNDNWGIVEGLMTTVHATTATQKTVDGPSKKDWRGGRAAAFNIIPSSTGAAKAVGKVIPELNGKLTGMAFRVPTADVSVVDLTCRLAKPAKYDDIKAVMKKTSETTMKGILGYTEDEVVSSDFIGEVCTSVFDAKAGISLNDNFVKIIAWYDNEWGYSSKCVDLIVHMASVK
;
A
#
# COMPACT_ATOMS: atom_id res chain seq x y z
N TRP A 1 14.20 -11.56 -22.89
CA TRP A 1 12.75 -11.84 -22.76
C TRP A 1 12.15 -12.36 -24.05
N ALA A 2 12.40 -11.74 -25.21
CA ALA A 2 11.85 -12.18 -26.50
C ALA A 2 12.05 -13.69 -26.79
N SER A 3 13.25 -14.23 -26.55
CA SER A 3 13.56 -15.66 -26.77
C SER A 3 12.71 -16.63 -25.95
N PHE A 4 12.12 -16.17 -24.84
CA PHE A 4 11.27 -16.95 -23.95
C PHE A 4 9.78 -16.62 -24.11
N GLY A 5 9.41 -15.73 -25.04
CA GLY A 5 8.02 -15.29 -25.23
C GLY A 5 7.42 -14.49 -24.05
N VAL A 6 8.27 -13.89 -23.21
CA VAL A 6 7.81 -13.13 -22.03
C VAL A 6 7.35 -11.73 -22.46
N GLU A 7 6.04 -11.48 -22.33
CA GLU A 7 5.44 -10.18 -22.68
C GLU A 7 5.39 -9.19 -21.52
N TYR A 8 5.07 -9.66 -20.31
CA TYR A 8 5.01 -8.86 -19.09
C TYR A 8 6.11 -9.30 -18.13
N VAL A 9 6.83 -8.32 -17.57
CA VAL A 9 7.88 -8.56 -16.56
C VAL A 9 7.49 -7.89 -15.26
N LEU A 10 7.51 -8.63 -14.17
CA LEU A 10 7.47 -8.08 -12.82
C LEU A 10 8.91 -7.78 -12.37
N GLU A 11 9.27 -6.50 -12.31
CA GLU A 11 10.57 -6.05 -11.81
C GLU A 11 10.50 -5.94 -10.28
N SER A 12 11.05 -6.97 -9.62
CA SER A 12 10.99 -7.15 -8.16
C SER A 12 12.35 -7.27 -7.47
N THR A 13 13.41 -6.77 -8.10
CA THR A 13 14.77 -6.76 -7.52
C THR A 13 14.96 -5.65 -6.48
N GLY A 14 14.13 -4.60 -6.55
CA GLY A 14 14.25 -3.41 -5.71
C GLY A 14 15.36 -2.42 -6.15
N VAL A 15 16.08 -2.67 -7.25
CA VAL A 15 17.16 -1.79 -7.73
C VAL A 15 16.91 -1.12 -9.09
N TYR A 16 15.95 -1.62 -9.88
CA TYR A 16 15.52 -1.07 -11.18
C TYR A 16 14.14 -0.38 -11.08
N THR A 17 13.98 0.52 -10.11
CA THR A 17 12.68 1.18 -9.82
C THR A 17 12.39 2.43 -10.65
N ASP A 18 13.33 2.86 -11.49
CA ASP A 18 13.21 4.05 -12.34
C ASP A 18 12.97 3.62 -13.79
N ILE A 19 12.25 4.43 -14.58
CA ILE A 19 11.93 4.10 -15.99
C ILE A 19 13.19 3.68 -16.77
N ASP A 20 14.23 4.52 -16.81
CA ASP A 20 15.47 4.28 -17.58
C ASP A 20 16.12 2.91 -17.29
N LYS A 21 15.99 2.48 -16.04
CA LYS A 21 16.53 1.22 -15.53
C LYS A 21 15.62 0.05 -15.90
N ALA A 22 14.32 0.18 -15.68
CA ALA A 22 13.32 -0.84 -16.01
C ALA A 22 13.21 -1.07 -17.53
N GLU A 23 13.54 -0.08 -18.36
CA GLU A 23 13.65 -0.20 -19.82
C GLU A 23 14.65 -1.27 -20.29
N ALA A 24 15.56 -1.73 -19.43
CA ALA A 24 16.41 -2.87 -19.75
C ALA A 24 15.57 -4.11 -20.15
N HIS A 25 14.40 -4.29 -19.55
CA HIS A 25 13.49 -5.40 -19.89
C HIS A 25 12.78 -5.19 -21.23
N THR A 26 12.34 -3.97 -21.54
CA THR A 26 11.70 -3.70 -22.83
C THR A 26 12.71 -3.81 -23.97
N ARG A 27 13.95 -3.33 -23.79
CA ARG A 27 15.08 -3.57 -24.71
C ARG A 27 15.37 -5.06 -24.89
N ALA A 28 15.19 -5.88 -23.86
CA ALA A 28 15.33 -7.34 -23.93
C ALA A 28 14.10 -8.06 -24.53
N GLY A 29 13.10 -7.31 -25.02
CA GLY A 29 11.97 -7.81 -25.78
C GLY A 29 10.67 -8.03 -24.99
N ALA A 30 10.57 -7.58 -23.74
CA ALA A 30 9.29 -7.53 -23.04
C ALA A 30 8.44 -6.36 -23.57
N LYS A 31 7.12 -6.50 -23.58
CA LYS A 31 6.18 -5.43 -24.02
C LYS A 31 5.82 -4.49 -22.88
N ARG A 32 5.74 -5.02 -21.66
CA ARG A 32 5.29 -4.29 -20.46
C ARG A 32 6.15 -4.66 -19.25
N VAL A 33 6.34 -3.70 -18.36
CA VAL A 33 7.04 -3.88 -17.08
C VAL A 33 6.18 -3.33 -15.96
N VAL A 34 5.99 -4.12 -14.91
CA VAL A 34 5.40 -3.70 -13.65
C VAL A 34 6.49 -3.69 -12.59
N ILE A 35 6.77 -2.52 -12.02
CA ILE A 35 7.74 -2.34 -10.94
C ILE A 35 7.04 -2.65 -9.62
N SER A 36 7.55 -3.61 -8.85
CA SER A 36 7.00 -4.04 -7.56
C SER A 36 7.46 -3.15 -6.38
N ALA A 37 7.61 -1.86 -6.63
CA ALA A 37 8.01 -0.85 -5.67
C ALA A 37 7.60 0.54 -6.17
N PRO A 38 7.52 1.57 -5.30
CA PRO A 38 7.32 2.94 -5.74
C PRO A 38 8.38 3.37 -6.73
N SER A 39 7.95 4.06 -7.78
CA SER A 39 8.84 4.69 -8.75
C SER A 39 8.82 6.21 -8.60
N LYS A 40 9.97 6.84 -8.88
CA LYS A 40 10.07 8.30 -8.91
C LYS A 40 9.39 8.90 -10.14
N ASP A 41 9.42 8.17 -11.27
CA ASP A 41 9.07 8.64 -12.61
C ASP A 41 8.03 7.76 -13.32
N ALA A 42 7.92 6.47 -13.00
CA ALA A 42 6.86 5.62 -13.55
C ALA A 42 5.49 5.93 -12.91
N PRO A 43 4.40 5.95 -13.71
CA PRO A 43 3.06 6.13 -13.17
C PRO A 43 2.72 5.00 -12.21
N MET A 44 2.12 5.37 -11.08
CA MET A 44 1.72 4.42 -10.03
C MET A 44 0.24 4.10 -10.12
N PHE A 45 -0.08 2.82 -10.01
CA PHE A 45 -1.44 2.31 -9.98
C PHE A 45 -1.65 1.47 -8.73
N VAL A 46 -2.84 1.63 -8.14
CA VAL A 46 -3.35 0.80 -7.05
C VAL A 46 -4.71 0.25 -7.49
N MET A 47 -4.82 -1.07 -7.47
CA MET A 47 -6.06 -1.78 -7.80
C MET A 47 -7.21 -1.32 -6.91
N GLY A 48 -8.41 -1.15 -7.47
CA GLY A 48 -9.57 -0.57 -6.77
C GLY A 48 -9.53 0.95 -6.56
N VAL A 49 -8.41 1.63 -6.82
CA VAL A 49 -8.27 3.08 -6.57
C VAL A 49 -8.16 3.88 -7.87
N ASN A 50 -7.14 3.62 -8.69
CA ASN A 50 -6.88 4.38 -9.92
C ASN A 50 -6.39 3.52 -11.10
N HIS A 51 -6.39 2.20 -10.96
CA HIS A 51 -6.03 1.26 -12.04
C HIS A 51 -6.78 1.52 -13.36
N ASP A 52 -8.04 1.94 -13.29
CA ASP A 52 -8.88 2.38 -14.41
C ASP A 52 -8.32 3.58 -15.20
N LYS A 53 -7.32 4.28 -14.67
CA LYS A 53 -6.58 5.34 -15.35
C LYS A 53 -5.42 4.84 -16.21
N TYR A 54 -5.11 3.54 -16.22
CA TYR A 54 -4.10 2.96 -17.11
C TYR A 54 -4.49 3.18 -18.58
N ARG A 55 -3.54 3.61 -19.40
CA ARG A 55 -3.73 3.96 -20.83
C ARG A 55 -2.71 3.28 -21.74
N GLY A 56 -2.21 2.11 -21.33
CA GLY A 56 -1.28 1.33 -22.16
C GLY A 56 0.19 1.72 -21.94
N GLU A 57 0.52 2.40 -20.84
CA GLU A 57 1.90 2.77 -20.51
C GLU A 57 2.79 1.51 -20.46
N PRO A 58 4.01 1.57 -21.02
CA PRO A 58 4.89 0.41 -21.14
C PRO A 58 5.50 -0.01 -19.81
N ILE A 59 5.76 0.95 -18.92
CA ILE A 59 6.41 0.74 -17.63
C ILE A 59 5.56 1.45 -16.58
N VAL A 60 5.08 0.69 -15.60
CA VAL A 60 4.24 1.18 -14.51
C VAL A 60 4.75 0.68 -13.18
N SER A 61 4.28 1.28 -12.08
CA SER A 61 4.59 0.84 -10.72
C SER A 61 3.31 0.42 -9.99
N ASN A 62 3.36 -0.69 -9.26
CA ASN A 62 2.28 -1.11 -8.37
C ASN A 62 2.35 -0.41 -7.00
N ALA A 63 3.02 0.74 -6.90
CA ALA A 63 3.30 1.47 -5.66
C ALA A 63 3.98 0.58 -4.59
N SER A 64 3.66 0.78 -3.31
CA SER A 64 4.16 -0.03 -2.18
C SER A 64 3.04 -0.81 -1.51
N CYS A 65 3.38 -1.84 -0.71
CA CYS A 65 2.45 -2.54 0.17
C CYS A 65 1.65 -1.56 1.05
N THR A 66 2.32 -0.63 1.74
CA THR A 66 1.65 0.37 2.60
C THR A 66 0.74 1.31 1.80
N THR A 67 1.11 1.72 0.59
CA THR A 67 0.23 2.55 -0.26
C THR A 67 -1.00 1.76 -0.71
N ASN A 68 -0.85 0.48 -1.05
CA ASN A 68 -1.96 -0.41 -1.40
C ASN A 68 -2.89 -0.68 -0.20
N CYS A 69 -2.40 -0.58 1.03
CA CYS A 69 -3.23 -0.62 2.24
C CYS A 69 -3.94 0.70 2.53
N LEU A 70 -3.21 1.82 2.50
CA LEU A 70 -3.74 3.13 2.88
C LEU A 70 -4.69 3.73 1.83
N ALA A 71 -4.41 3.56 0.54
CA ALA A 71 -5.18 4.22 -0.51
C ALA A 71 -6.66 3.78 -0.58
N PRO A 72 -7.02 2.49 -0.46
CA PRO A 72 -8.42 2.06 -0.43
C PRO A 72 -9.22 2.71 0.72
N VAL A 73 -8.73 2.64 1.95
CA VAL A 73 -9.43 3.25 3.10
C VAL A 73 -9.48 4.79 3.00
N ALA A 74 -8.41 5.42 2.52
CA ALA A 74 -8.38 6.86 2.30
C ALA A 74 -9.39 7.29 1.21
N LYS A 75 -9.53 6.51 0.13
CA LYS A 75 -10.52 6.74 -0.92
C LYS A 75 -11.94 6.66 -0.36
N VAL A 76 -12.27 5.60 0.38
CA VAL A 76 -13.60 5.45 0.99
C VAL A 76 -13.93 6.62 1.91
N LEU A 77 -13.01 7.01 2.79
CA LEU A 77 -13.21 8.14 3.69
C LEU A 77 -13.37 9.46 2.93
N ASN A 78 -12.52 9.71 1.93
CA ASN A 78 -12.54 10.95 1.17
C ASN A 78 -13.81 11.10 0.32
N ASP A 79 -14.24 10.04 -0.35
CA ASP A 79 -15.41 10.06 -1.23
C ASP A 79 -16.71 10.34 -0.43
N ASN A 80 -16.78 9.90 0.83
CA ASN A 80 -17.98 10.04 1.66
C ASN A 80 -17.96 11.31 2.54
N TRP A 81 -16.85 11.59 3.21
CA TRP A 81 -16.76 12.68 4.20
C TRP A 81 -15.71 13.74 3.89
N GLY A 82 -14.85 13.49 2.90
CA GLY A 82 -13.72 14.36 2.56
C GLY A 82 -12.62 14.31 3.62
N ILE A 83 -11.39 14.03 3.22
CA ILE A 83 -10.23 14.17 4.12
C ILE A 83 -9.69 15.59 3.98
N VAL A 84 -9.59 16.29 5.10
CA VAL A 84 -8.96 17.62 5.15
C VAL A 84 -7.44 17.46 5.25
N GLU A 85 -7.00 16.65 6.21
CA GLU A 85 -5.60 16.32 6.45
C GLU A 85 -5.50 15.01 7.23
N GLY A 86 -4.37 14.32 7.13
CA GLY A 86 -4.14 13.09 7.88
C GLY A 86 -2.67 12.70 7.99
N LEU A 87 -2.37 12.02 9.09
CA LEU A 87 -1.07 11.46 9.38
C LEU A 87 -1.18 9.95 9.51
N MET A 88 -0.30 9.25 8.81
CA MET A 88 -0.23 7.80 8.85
C MET A 88 1.01 7.34 9.62
N THR A 89 0.82 6.35 10.47
CA THR A 89 1.89 5.49 10.97
C THR A 89 1.64 4.09 10.42
N THR A 90 2.66 3.43 9.88
CA THR A 90 2.56 1.98 9.67
C THR A 90 3.46 1.27 10.67
N VAL A 91 2.87 0.34 11.42
CA VAL A 91 3.61 -0.62 12.23
C VAL A 91 3.84 -1.81 11.31
N HIS A 92 5.08 -1.94 10.86
CA HIS A 92 5.42 -2.76 9.72
C HIS A 92 6.37 -3.89 10.11
N ALA A 93 6.12 -5.09 9.59
CA ALA A 93 7.02 -6.22 9.71
C ALA A 93 8.43 -5.90 9.21
N THR A 94 9.38 -6.69 9.68
CA THR A 94 10.76 -6.65 9.22
C THR A 94 10.87 -7.13 7.77
N THR A 95 11.77 -6.54 6.99
CA THR A 95 12.00 -6.90 5.57
C THR A 95 13.46 -7.28 5.32
N ALA A 96 13.74 -7.83 4.14
CA ALA A 96 15.08 -8.23 3.70
C ALA A 96 16.13 -7.08 3.69
N THR A 97 15.70 -5.82 3.78
CA THR A 97 16.62 -4.67 3.83
C THR A 97 17.27 -4.48 5.20
N GLN A 98 16.66 -5.01 6.27
CA GLN A 98 17.14 -4.89 7.66
C GLN A 98 18.25 -5.92 7.97
N LYS A 99 18.75 -5.93 9.21
CA LYS A 99 19.92 -6.71 9.63
C LYS A 99 19.58 -7.58 10.84
N THR A 100 20.16 -8.79 10.88
CA THR A 100 19.97 -9.73 12.00
C THR A 100 20.57 -9.19 13.30
N VAL A 101 21.74 -8.57 13.20
CA VAL A 101 22.46 -7.86 14.28
C VAL A 101 22.82 -6.45 13.83
N ASP A 102 23.31 -5.63 14.75
CA ASP A 102 23.76 -4.26 14.45
C ASP A 102 24.84 -4.27 13.36
N GLY A 103 24.58 -3.57 12.25
CA GLY A 103 25.46 -3.52 11.09
C GLY A 103 25.26 -2.30 10.20
N PRO A 104 26.13 -2.09 9.21
CA PRO A 104 26.09 -0.91 8.37
C PRO A 104 24.82 -0.81 7.51
N SER A 105 24.18 0.36 7.53
CA SER A 105 23.10 0.71 6.61
C SER A 105 23.32 2.13 6.07
N LYS A 106 23.75 2.22 4.81
CA LYS A 106 24.29 3.47 4.22
C LYS A 106 23.28 4.61 4.13
N LYS A 107 21.99 4.29 3.93
CA LYS A 107 20.93 5.28 3.69
C LYS A 107 19.92 5.40 4.84
N ASP A 108 19.95 4.47 5.79
CA ASP A 108 19.05 4.45 6.95
C ASP A 108 19.79 3.85 8.15
N TRP A 109 20.44 4.69 8.96
CA TRP A 109 21.23 4.24 10.10
C TRP A 109 20.41 3.43 11.11
N ARG A 110 19.12 3.78 11.30
CA ARG A 110 18.24 3.06 12.22
C ARG A 110 17.93 1.66 11.69
N GLY A 111 17.71 1.52 10.39
CA GLY A 111 17.51 0.23 9.71
C GLY A 111 18.72 -0.73 9.77
N GLY A 112 19.89 -0.26 10.20
CA GLY A 112 21.07 -1.10 10.45
C GLY A 112 21.06 -1.81 11.81
N ARG A 113 20.14 -1.44 12.72
CA ARG A 113 20.04 -2.06 14.05
C ARG A 113 19.36 -3.43 13.98
N ALA A 114 19.68 -4.30 14.95
CA ALA A 114 19.19 -5.67 15.02
C ALA A 114 17.64 -5.75 14.97
N ALA A 115 17.09 -6.26 13.87
CA ALA A 115 15.67 -6.11 13.53
C ALA A 115 14.73 -6.84 14.50
N ALA A 116 15.12 -8.03 14.96
CA ALA A 116 14.30 -8.85 15.85
C ALA A 116 14.24 -8.35 17.31
N PHE A 117 14.97 -7.28 17.64
CA PHE A 117 15.13 -6.81 19.02
C PHE A 117 14.79 -5.32 19.21
N ASN A 118 14.33 -4.64 18.16
CA ASN A 118 14.10 -3.20 18.20
C ASN A 118 12.77 -2.81 17.56
N ILE A 119 12.15 -1.78 18.12
CA ILE A 119 11.18 -0.95 17.39
C ILE A 119 12.00 0.12 16.67
N ILE A 120 12.02 0.08 15.35
CA ILE A 120 12.91 0.93 14.52
C ILE A 120 12.07 1.95 13.77
N PRO A 121 12.08 3.24 14.16
CA PRO A 121 11.39 4.26 13.38
C PRO A 121 12.09 4.49 12.04
N SER A 122 11.31 4.60 10.97
CA SER A 122 11.77 4.77 9.59
C SER A 122 10.90 5.80 8.86
N SER A 123 11.49 6.54 7.92
CA SER A 123 10.74 7.42 7.04
C SER A 123 10.08 6.62 5.92
N THR A 124 8.93 7.08 5.41
CA THR A 124 8.27 6.45 4.27
C THR A 124 7.58 7.49 3.39
N GLY A 125 7.64 7.27 2.07
CA GLY A 125 6.89 8.04 1.09
C GLY A 125 5.47 7.53 0.85
N ALA A 126 5.07 6.42 1.48
CA ALA A 126 3.84 5.69 1.14
C ALA A 126 2.56 6.53 1.27
N ALA A 127 2.44 7.33 2.35
CA ALA A 127 1.31 8.24 2.52
C ALA A 127 1.31 9.40 1.53
N LYS A 128 2.48 9.96 1.20
CA LYS A 128 2.60 10.98 0.15
C LYS A 128 2.22 10.41 -1.22
N ALA A 129 2.53 9.14 -1.48
CA ALA A 129 2.18 8.47 -2.72
C ALA A 129 0.67 8.29 -2.90
N VAL A 130 -0.13 8.32 -1.83
CA VAL A 130 -1.60 8.34 -1.94
C VAL A 130 -2.06 9.57 -2.73
N GLY A 131 -1.40 10.72 -2.57
CA GLY A 131 -1.68 11.92 -3.36
C GLY A 131 -1.43 11.78 -4.86
N LYS A 132 -0.62 10.79 -5.29
CA LYS A 132 -0.40 10.49 -6.71
C LYS A 132 -1.51 9.63 -7.30
N VAL A 133 -2.04 8.69 -6.51
CA VAL A 133 -3.12 7.77 -6.96
C VAL A 133 -4.52 8.35 -6.72
N ILE A 134 -4.67 9.24 -5.73
CA ILE A 134 -5.87 10.01 -5.41
C ILE A 134 -5.49 11.49 -5.42
N PRO A 135 -5.55 12.17 -6.59
CA PRO A 135 -5.09 13.55 -6.74
C PRO A 135 -5.75 14.54 -5.78
N GLU A 136 -7.01 14.32 -5.36
CA GLU A 136 -7.71 15.18 -4.40
C GLU A 136 -7.09 15.16 -2.99
N LEU A 137 -6.23 14.17 -2.71
CA LEU A 137 -5.49 14.00 -1.46
C LEU A 137 -4.02 14.44 -1.55
N ASN A 138 -3.60 14.99 -2.69
CA ASN A 138 -2.24 15.48 -2.84
C ASN A 138 -1.92 16.59 -1.83
N GLY A 139 -0.83 16.41 -1.08
CA GLY A 139 -0.42 17.31 0.00
C GLY A 139 -1.20 17.19 1.31
N LYS A 140 -2.26 16.38 1.38
CA LYS A 140 -3.09 16.22 2.59
C LYS A 140 -2.68 15.06 3.49
N LEU A 141 -1.92 14.11 2.94
CA LEU A 141 -1.47 12.91 3.66
C LEU A 141 0.05 12.79 3.65
N THR A 142 0.62 12.53 4.83
CA THR A 142 2.01 12.14 5.00
C THR A 142 2.11 11.18 6.20
N GLY A 143 3.28 10.61 6.45
CA GLY A 143 3.40 9.64 7.52
C GLY A 143 4.82 9.15 7.76
N MET A 144 4.91 8.17 8.65
CA MET A 144 6.14 7.50 9.03
C MET A 144 5.89 6.02 9.30
N ALA A 145 6.92 5.25 9.62
CA ALA A 145 6.82 3.83 9.92
C ALA A 145 7.58 3.48 11.20
N PHE A 146 7.13 2.43 11.88
CA PHE A 146 7.91 1.68 12.84
C PHE A 146 8.10 0.27 12.31
N ARG A 147 9.35 -0.18 12.14
CA ARG A 147 9.64 -1.59 11.90
C ARG A 147 9.64 -2.32 13.23
N VAL A 148 8.93 -3.44 13.31
CA VAL A 148 8.80 -4.23 14.54
C VAL A 148 9.25 -5.67 14.35
N PRO A 149 9.53 -6.41 15.44
CA PRO A 149 9.97 -7.82 15.41
C PRO A 149 8.87 -8.83 15.00
N THR A 150 8.18 -8.60 13.90
CA THR A 150 7.34 -9.59 13.22
C THR A 150 7.95 -9.94 11.86
N ALA A 151 7.79 -11.20 11.45
CA ALA A 151 8.37 -11.70 10.21
C ALA A 151 7.59 -11.23 8.98
N ASP A 152 6.28 -11.08 9.13
CA ASP A 152 5.35 -10.62 8.10
C ASP A 152 4.10 -10.01 8.75
N VAL A 153 3.20 -9.50 7.92
CA VAL A 153 2.00 -8.73 8.23
C VAL A 153 2.30 -7.40 8.89
N SER A 154 1.62 -6.38 8.40
CA SER A 154 1.76 -5.01 8.81
C SER A 154 0.39 -4.37 9.02
N VAL A 155 0.38 -3.22 9.69
CA VAL A 155 -0.85 -2.47 9.94
C VAL A 155 -0.63 -0.99 9.65
N VAL A 156 -1.64 -0.36 9.07
CA VAL A 156 -1.76 1.08 8.90
C VAL A 156 -2.61 1.64 10.02
N ASP A 157 -2.10 2.67 10.68
CA ASP A 157 -2.81 3.59 11.55
C ASP A 157 -2.94 4.92 10.78
N LEU A 158 -4.14 5.26 10.35
CA LEU A 158 -4.46 6.56 9.76
C LEU A 158 -5.23 7.41 10.78
N THR A 159 -4.62 8.51 11.22
CA THR A 159 -5.32 9.54 11.98
C THR A 159 -5.64 10.70 11.05
N CYS A 160 -6.93 11.01 10.87
CA CYS A 160 -7.34 12.03 9.91
C CYS A 160 -8.49 12.90 10.41
N ARG A 161 -8.53 14.13 9.88
CA ARG A 161 -9.63 15.07 10.06
C ARG A 161 -10.55 15.05 8.84
N LEU A 162 -11.84 14.83 9.08
CA LEU A 162 -12.89 14.77 8.07
C LEU A 162 -13.55 16.14 7.88
N ALA A 163 -13.90 16.48 6.64
CA ALA A 163 -14.56 17.74 6.31
C ALA A 163 -16.03 17.73 6.74
N LYS A 164 -16.72 16.59 6.56
CA LYS A 164 -18.08 16.35 7.06
C LYS A 164 -18.03 15.47 8.31
N PRO A 165 -18.90 15.71 9.31
CA PRO A 165 -18.98 14.85 10.49
C PRO A 165 -19.45 13.45 10.11
N ALA A 166 -18.93 12.43 10.81
CA ALA A 166 -19.25 11.03 10.64
C ALA A 166 -19.28 10.32 12.01
N LYS A 167 -20.36 9.60 12.33
CA LYS A 167 -20.31 8.67 13.46
C LYS A 167 -19.43 7.48 13.07
N TYR A 168 -18.73 6.91 14.05
CA TYR A 168 -17.84 5.78 13.78
C TYR A 168 -18.61 4.56 13.23
N ASP A 169 -19.86 4.36 13.66
CA ASP A 169 -20.76 3.34 13.09
C ASP A 169 -21.09 3.59 11.61
N ASP A 170 -21.23 4.85 11.18
CA ASP A 170 -21.43 5.18 9.76
C ASP A 170 -20.18 4.85 8.94
N ILE A 171 -18.98 5.14 9.49
CA ILE A 171 -17.70 4.78 8.88
C ILE A 171 -17.62 3.27 8.70
N LYS A 172 -17.90 2.50 9.76
CA LYS A 172 -17.91 1.03 9.70
C LYS A 172 -18.88 0.51 8.65
N ALA A 173 -20.11 1.03 8.60
CA ALA A 173 -21.14 0.58 7.67
C ALA A 173 -20.73 0.80 6.20
N VAL A 174 -20.15 1.96 5.88
CA VAL A 174 -19.67 2.26 4.53
C VAL A 174 -18.45 1.42 4.16
N MET A 175 -17.51 1.22 5.08
CA MET A 175 -16.34 0.34 4.86
C MET A 175 -16.79 -1.09 4.54
N LYS A 176 -17.71 -1.64 5.35
CA LYS A 176 -18.29 -2.97 5.14
C LYS A 176 -19.02 -3.08 3.80
N LYS A 177 -19.87 -2.11 3.48
CA LYS A 177 -20.56 -2.10 2.17
C LYS A 177 -19.56 -2.05 1.01
N THR A 178 -18.50 -1.26 1.14
CA THR A 178 -17.49 -1.10 0.09
C THR A 178 -16.64 -2.36 -0.10
N SER A 179 -16.27 -3.04 0.99
CA SER A 179 -15.54 -4.32 0.94
C SER A 179 -16.37 -5.45 0.31
N GLU A 180 -17.70 -5.41 0.45
CA GLU A 180 -18.60 -6.41 -0.13
C GLU A 180 -18.99 -6.09 -1.58
N THR A 181 -18.74 -4.87 -2.06
CA THR A 181 -19.18 -4.39 -3.38
C THR A 181 -18.04 -3.86 -4.24
N THR A 182 -17.84 -2.54 -4.28
CA THR A 182 -16.99 -1.85 -5.26
C THR A 182 -15.50 -2.10 -5.07
N MET A 183 -15.07 -2.56 -3.89
CA MET A 183 -13.68 -2.89 -3.58
C MET A 183 -13.51 -4.34 -3.12
N LYS A 184 -14.42 -5.24 -3.50
CA LYS A 184 -14.33 -6.66 -3.15
C LYS A 184 -13.01 -7.28 -3.62
N GLY A 185 -12.32 -7.94 -2.69
CA GLY A 185 -10.99 -8.53 -2.92
C GLY A 185 -9.84 -7.54 -2.89
N ILE A 186 -10.10 -6.25 -2.64
CA ILE A 186 -9.09 -5.21 -2.39
C ILE A 186 -9.19 -4.76 -0.92
N LEU A 187 -10.38 -4.33 -0.53
CA LEU A 187 -10.73 -3.93 0.84
C LEU A 187 -11.45 -5.09 1.52
N GLY A 188 -10.92 -5.53 2.66
CA GLY A 188 -11.59 -6.42 3.60
C GLY A 188 -12.19 -5.61 4.77
N TYR A 189 -13.04 -6.27 5.55
CA TYR A 189 -13.67 -5.69 6.74
C TYR A 189 -13.79 -6.79 7.81
N THR A 190 -13.41 -6.48 9.05
CA THR A 190 -13.57 -7.39 10.18
C THR A 190 -14.03 -6.68 11.45
N GLU A 191 -14.81 -7.39 12.25
CA GLU A 191 -15.21 -7.03 13.62
C GLU A 191 -14.70 -8.08 14.63
N ASP A 192 -13.89 -9.04 14.20
CA ASP A 192 -13.32 -10.08 15.05
C ASP A 192 -12.15 -9.52 15.88
N GLU A 193 -11.83 -10.17 17.00
CA GLU A 193 -10.68 -9.82 17.85
C GLU A 193 -9.38 -10.39 17.26
N VAL A 194 -8.98 -9.84 16.11
CA VAL A 194 -7.86 -10.31 15.29
C VAL A 194 -6.51 -9.77 15.75
N VAL A 195 -5.45 -10.50 15.39
CA VAL A 195 -4.05 -10.07 15.51
C VAL A 195 -3.30 -10.31 14.21
N SER A 196 -2.04 -9.88 14.12
CA SER A 196 -1.27 -9.92 12.87
C SER A 196 -1.21 -11.30 12.20
N SER A 197 -1.08 -12.38 12.97
CA SER A 197 -0.97 -13.74 12.39
C SER A 197 -2.21 -14.21 11.65
N ASP A 198 -3.39 -13.64 11.96
CA ASP A 198 -4.65 -14.01 11.32
C ASP A 198 -4.73 -13.52 9.87
N PHE A 199 -3.82 -12.63 9.47
CA PHE A 199 -3.73 -12.08 8.12
C PHE A 199 -2.61 -12.69 7.28
N ILE A 200 -1.87 -13.68 7.78
CA ILE A 200 -0.86 -14.37 6.96
C ILE A 200 -1.57 -15.09 5.81
N GLY A 201 -1.22 -14.73 4.57
CA GLY A 201 -1.89 -15.23 3.37
C GLY A 201 -3.17 -14.47 2.99
N GLU A 202 -3.44 -13.32 3.62
CA GLU A 202 -4.56 -12.46 3.24
C GLU A 202 -4.32 -11.82 1.86
N VAL A 203 -5.31 -11.90 0.99
CA VAL A 203 -5.24 -11.46 -0.41
C VAL A 203 -5.68 -9.99 -0.56
N CYS A 204 -6.53 -9.50 0.35
CA CYS A 204 -6.89 -8.10 0.42
C CYS A 204 -5.69 -7.27 0.84
N THR A 205 -5.44 -6.14 0.17
CA THR A 205 -4.32 -5.26 0.54
C THR A 205 -4.64 -4.32 1.68
N SER A 206 -5.90 -4.26 2.09
CA SER A 206 -6.37 -3.41 3.18
C SER A 206 -7.53 -4.09 3.87
N VAL A 207 -7.37 -4.57 5.10
CA VAL A 207 -8.47 -5.13 5.90
C VAL A 207 -8.78 -4.19 7.04
N PHE A 208 -9.91 -3.49 6.92
CA PHE A 208 -10.36 -2.55 7.94
C PHE A 208 -10.72 -3.28 9.24
N ASP A 209 -10.06 -2.89 10.32
CA ASP A 209 -10.32 -3.41 11.67
C ASP A 209 -11.28 -2.47 12.39
N ALA A 210 -12.54 -2.90 12.47
CA ALA A 210 -13.61 -2.07 13.00
C ALA A 210 -13.47 -1.81 14.50
N LYS A 211 -12.83 -2.71 15.26
CA LYS A 211 -12.74 -2.61 16.72
C LYS A 211 -11.45 -1.92 17.19
N ALA A 212 -10.39 -1.95 16.38
CA ALA A 212 -9.12 -1.32 16.73
C ALA A 212 -9.10 0.21 16.48
N GLY A 213 -9.95 0.73 15.60
CA GLY A 213 -10.07 2.18 15.38
C GLY A 213 -10.85 2.91 16.48
N ILE A 214 -10.71 4.24 16.52
CA ILE A 214 -11.36 5.09 17.52
C ILE A 214 -11.62 6.50 16.99
N SER A 215 -12.80 7.05 17.28
CA SER A 215 -13.12 8.45 17.01
C SER A 215 -12.98 9.30 18.27
N LEU A 216 -12.27 10.42 18.18
CA LEU A 216 -12.25 11.41 19.25
C LEU A 216 -13.54 12.25 19.24
N ASN A 217 -13.99 12.59 18.04
CA ASN A 217 -15.25 13.26 17.75
C ASN A 217 -15.65 12.96 16.30
N ASP A 218 -16.79 13.48 15.85
CA ASP A 218 -17.35 13.16 14.53
C ASP A 218 -16.47 13.64 13.35
N ASN A 219 -15.50 14.53 13.58
CA ASN A 219 -14.60 15.05 12.53
C ASN A 219 -13.15 14.58 12.68
N PHE A 220 -12.78 13.84 13.73
CA PHE A 220 -11.41 13.43 13.97
C PHE A 220 -11.34 11.98 14.44
N VAL A 221 -10.78 11.14 13.57
CA VAL A 221 -10.84 9.68 13.69
C VAL A 221 -9.48 9.04 13.44
N LYS A 222 -9.24 7.93 14.14
CA LYS A 222 -8.15 6.98 13.89
C LYS A 222 -8.74 5.70 13.30
N ILE A 223 -8.26 5.31 12.13
CA ILE A 223 -8.65 4.09 11.41
C ILE A 223 -7.47 3.13 11.36
N ILE A 224 -7.74 1.84 11.60
CA ILE A 224 -6.77 0.76 11.56
C ILE A 224 -7.08 -0.16 10.37
N ALA A 225 -6.05 -0.50 9.59
CA ALA A 225 -6.19 -1.45 8.49
C ALA A 225 -4.97 -2.39 8.40
N TRP A 226 -5.23 -3.69 8.47
CA TRP A 226 -4.22 -4.73 8.34
C TRP A 226 -3.88 -5.00 6.87
N TYR A 227 -2.68 -5.50 6.64
CA TYR A 227 -2.27 -5.99 5.33
C TYR A 227 -1.12 -6.98 5.46
N ASP A 228 -1.25 -8.10 4.76
CA ASP A 228 -0.11 -8.93 4.45
C ASP A 228 0.75 -8.17 3.41
N ASN A 229 1.91 -7.70 3.87
CA ASN A 229 2.80 -6.88 3.06
C ASN A 229 3.50 -7.68 1.95
N GLU A 230 3.51 -9.01 2.03
CA GLU A 230 4.08 -9.89 1.00
C GLU A 230 2.98 -10.43 0.09
N TRP A 231 2.00 -11.14 0.65
CA TRP A 231 0.99 -11.90 -0.10
C TRP A 231 -0.06 -11.02 -0.77
N GLY A 232 -0.67 -10.11 -0.02
CA GLY A 232 -1.66 -9.19 -0.55
C GLY A 232 -1.06 -8.31 -1.65
N TYR A 233 0.15 -7.78 -1.41
CA TYR A 233 0.86 -6.97 -2.40
C TYR A 233 1.22 -7.77 -3.67
N SER A 234 1.74 -9.00 -3.52
CA SER A 234 2.09 -9.85 -4.65
C SER A 234 0.86 -10.22 -5.48
N SER A 235 -0.27 -10.50 -4.83
CA SER A 235 -1.55 -10.73 -5.49
C SER A 235 -1.95 -9.51 -6.36
N LYS A 236 -1.73 -8.29 -5.88
CA LYS A 236 -2.05 -7.07 -6.67
C LYS A 236 -1.08 -6.78 -7.79
N CYS A 237 0.17 -7.24 -7.70
CA CYS A 237 1.06 -7.23 -8.85
C CYS A 237 0.49 -8.09 -9.99
N VAL A 238 -0.06 -9.27 -9.67
CA VAL A 238 -0.71 -10.14 -10.66
C VAL A 238 -2.00 -9.51 -11.18
N ASP A 239 -2.88 -9.02 -10.31
CA ASP A 239 -4.13 -8.37 -10.70
C ASP A 239 -3.88 -7.17 -11.64
N LEU A 240 -2.84 -6.37 -11.36
CA LEU A 240 -2.46 -5.25 -12.22
C LEU A 240 -2.00 -5.72 -13.60
N ILE A 241 -1.17 -6.77 -13.69
CA ILE A 241 -0.75 -7.35 -14.97
C ILE A 241 -1.96 -7.84 -15.77
N VAL A 242 -2.89 -8.55 -15.12
CA VAL A 242 -4.13 -9.03 -15.76
C VAL A 242 -4.98 -7.86 -16.25
N HIS A 243 -5.13 -6.81 -15.43
CA HIS A 243 -5.84 -5.61 -15.83
C HIS A 243 -5.19 -4.93 -17.04
N MET A 244 -3.87 -4.72 -17.02
CA MET A 244 -3.13 -4.14 -18.14
C MET A 244 -3.27 -4.94 -19.44
N ALA A 245 -3.34 -6.27 -19.35
CA ALA A 245 -3.55 -7.14 -20.51
C ALA A 245 -4.99 -7.07 -21.07
N SER A 246 -5.97 -6.71 -20.23
CA SER A 246 -7.37 -6.54 -20.64
C SER A 246 -7.66 -5.20 -21.33
N VAL A 247 -6.84 -4.18 -21.04
CA VAL A 247 -6.96 -2.84 -21.62
C VAL A 247 -6.34 -2.85 -23.03
N LYS A 248 -7.18 -2.62 -24.04
CA LYS A 248 -6.81 -2.60 -25.46
C LYS A 248 -6.37 -1.22 -25.92
#